data_AF-A0A6B3GHJ1-F1
#
_entry.id   AF-A0A6B3GHJ1-F1
#
_cell.length_a   1.000
_cell.length_b   1.000
_cell.length_c   1.000
_cell.angle_alpha   90.00
_cell.angle_beta   90.00
_cell.angle_gamma   90.00
#
_symmetry.space_group_name_H-M   'P 1'
#
loop_
_entity.id
_entity.type
_entity.pdbx_description
1 polymer ?
#
loop_
_entity_poly.entity_id
_entity_poly.type
_entity_poly.pdbx_seq_one_letter_code
_entity_poly.pdbx_strand_id
1 'polypeptide(L)'
;VYLVCASQLVTVDRPMPADAAGAEPVEVARALLNEVQQAPSAGERRAGFTTAVPAGLRVDPSRDGDPAGTLRLSSQPEDLSAEALAQLVCTYAESESLVRDGSVVLGGPGDYPPRGYLCTSQTKSRPGDLATPDALRLD
;
A
#
# COMPACT_ATOMS: atom_id res chain seq x y z
N VAL A 1 -9.88 -3.22 -0.15
CA VAL A 1 -8.63 -2.85 0.59
C VAL A 1 -8.28 -3.95 1.57
N TYR A 2 -7.05 -4.03 2.09
CA TYR A 2 -6.73 -4.97 3.18
C TYR A 2 -6.84 -4.31 4.54
N LEU A 3 -7.40 -5.04 5.50
CA LEU A 3 -7.41 -4.70 6.93
C LEU A 3 -6.75 -5.82 7.73
N VAL A 4 -6.37 -5.49 8.96
CA VAL A 4 -5.82 -6.44 9.91
C VAL A 4 -6.95 -7.18 10.63
N CYS A 5 -6.91 -8.50 10.64
CA CYS A 5 -7.78 -9.35 11.44
C CYS A 5 -6.97 -10.56 11.95
N ALA A 6 -6.98 -10.79 13.27
CA ALA A 6 -6.23 -11.88 13.91
C ALA A 6 -4.74 -11.95 13.48
N SER A 7 -4.07 -10.80 13.39
CA SER A 7 -2.67 -10.66 12.95
C SER A 7 -2.39 -11.06 11.48
N GLN A 8 -3.43 -11.10 10.65
CA GLN A 8 -3.34 -11.37 9.22
C GLN A 8 -3.98 -10.23 8.42
N LEU A 9 -3.62 -10.11 7.15
CA LEU A 9 -4.28 -9.20 6.21
C LEU A 9 -5.42 -9.92 5.51
N VAL A 10 -6.62 -9.36 5.64
CA VAL A 10 -7.84 -9.88 5.03
C VAL A 10 -8.45 -8.77 4.19
N THR A 11 -8.88 -9.12 2.97
CA THR A 11 -9.53 -8.17 2.08
C THR A 11 -10.92 -7.83 2.58
N VAL A 12 -11.29 -6.55 2.47
CA VAL A 12 -12.63 -6.04 2.70
C VAL A 12 -13.05 -5.16 1.51
N ASP A 13 -14.29 -5.35 1.09
CA ASP A 13 -14.89 -4.55 0.05
C ASP A 13 -15.28 -3.19 0.62
N ARG A 14 -14.66 -2.14 0.09
CA ARG A 14 -14.98 -0.75 0.39
C ARG A 14 -15.30 -0.01 -0.91
N PRO A 15 -16.29 0.89 -0.90
CA PRO A 15 -16.63 1.66 -2.08
C PRO A 15 -15.43 2.54 -2.49
N MET A 16 -15.07 2.49 -3.77
CA MET A 16 -14.09 3.40 -4.35
C MET A 16 -14.81 4.51 -5.13
N PRO A 17 -14.23 5.72 -5.18
CA PRO A 17 -14.74 6.77 -6.06
C PRO A 17 -14.82 6.29 -7.51
N ALA A 18 -15.95 6.57 -8.18
CA ALA A 18 -16.19 6.08 -9.54
C ALA A 18 -15.22 6.67 -10.58
N ASP A 19 -14.72 7.88 -10.31
CA ASP A 19 -13.71 8.60 -11.08
C ASP A 19 -12.30 8.04 -10.91
N ALA A 20 -12.05 7.20 -9.90
CA ALA A 20 -10.78 6.46 -9.79
C ALA A 20 -10.59 5.47 -10.96
N ALA A 21 -11.66 5.09 -11.66
CA ALA A 21 -11.58 4.25 -12.85
C ALA A 21 -11.06 5.07 -14.05
N GLY A 22 -9.78 4.89 -14.39
CA GLY A 22 -9.10 5.64 -15.46
C GLY A 22 -8.37 6.89 -14.99
N ALA A 23 -8.30 7.09 -13.66
CA ALA A 23 -7.49 8.14 -13.05
C ALA A 23 -5.98 7.86 -13.18
N GLU A 24 -5.16 8.90 -12.98
CA GLU A 24 -3.72 8.74 -12.92
C GLU A 24 -3.32 7.82 -11.75
N PRO A 25 -2.23 7.03 -11.85
CA PRO A 25 -1.84 6.08 -10.80
C PRO A 25 -1.73 6.70 -9.40
N VAL A 26 -1.23 7.93 -9.29
CA VAL A 26 -1.14 8.63 -8.00
C VAL A 26 -2.51 8.96 -7.40
N GLU A 27 -3.52 9.22 -8.23
CA GLU A 27 -4.88 9.50 -7.76
C GLU A 27 -5.56 8.22 -7.26
N VAL A 28 -5.38 7.10 -7.97
CA VAL A 28 -5.81 5.77 -7.52
C VAL A 28 -5.16 5.42 -6.17
N ALA A 29 -3.85 5.66 -6.05
CA ALA A 29 -3.10 5.41 -4.81
C ALA A 29 -3.61 6.28 -3.64
N ARG A 30 -3.95 7.55 -3.88
CA ARG A 30 -4.54 8.43 -2.87
C ARG A 30 -5.92 7.96 -2.43
N ALA A 31 -6.77 7.54 -3.36
CA ALA A 31 -8.10 7.02 -3.06
C ALA A 31 -8.02 5.73 -2.21
N LEU A 32 -7.17 4.78 -2.59
CA LEU A 32 -6.94 3.55 -1.82
C LEU A 32 -6.33 3.84 -0.44
N LEU A 33 -5.40 4.79 -0.35
CA LEU A 33 -4.80 5.21 0.91
C LEU A 33 -5.85 5.80 1.85
N ASN A 34 -6.68 6.71 1.34
CA ASN A 34 -7.78 7.29 2.10
C ASN A 34 -8.71 6.20 2.63
N GLU A 35 -9.12 5.24 1.79
CA GLU A 35 -10.01 4.15 2.21
C GLU A 35 -9.38 3.24 3.28
N VAL A 36 -8.11 2.86 3.15
CA VAL A 36 -7.45 1.98 4.15
C VAL A 36 -7.15 2.70 5.46
N GLN A 37 -7.00 4.02 5.44
CA GLN A 37 -6.85 4.86 6.63
C GLN A 37 -8.15 5.06 7.41
N GLN A 38 -9.32 4.90 6.78
CA GLN A 38 -10.59 5.04 7.48
C GLN A 38 -10.71 4.00 8.59
N ALA A 39 -11.08 4.48 9.79
CA ALA A 39 -11.39 3.63 10.92
C ALA A 39 -12.43 2.57 10.50
N PRO A 40 -12.25 1.29 10.86
CA PRO A 40 -13.21 0.27 10.48
C PRO A 40 -14.63 0.59 10.98
N SER A 41 -15.60 0.32 10.12
CA SER A 41 -17.03 0.48 10.40
C SER A 41 -17.44 -0.31 11.63
N ALA A 42 -18.64 -0.03 12.16
CA ALA A 42 -19.14 -0.78 13.31
C ALA A 42 -19.30 -2.28 13.03
N GLY A 43 -19.53 -2.68 11.77
CA GLY A 43 -19.58 -4.09 11.35
C GLY A 43 -18.20 -4.74 11.37
N GLU A 44 -17.23 -4.10 10.70
CA GLU A 44 -15.85 -4.57 10.64
C GLU A 44 -15.22 -4.65 12.04
N ARG A 45 -15.42 -3.64 12.90
CA ARG A 45 -14.91 -3.69 14.29
C ARG A 45 -15.47 -4.84 15.10
N ARG A 46 -16.78 -5.14 14.96
CA ARG A 46 -17.39 -6.31 15.62
C ARG A 46 -16.83 -7.64 15.12
N ALA A 47 -16.35 -7.68 13.88
CA ALA A 47 -15.65 -8.81 13.29
C ALA A 47 -14.14 -8.83 13.60
N GLY A 48 -13.63 -7.89 14.41
CA GLY A 48 -12.24 -7.86 14.87
C GLY A 48 -11.26 -7.15 13.92
N PHE A 49 -11.76 -6.44 12.91
CA PHE A 49 -10.91 -5.71 11.98
C PHE A 49 -10.33 -4.42 12.58
N THR A 50 -9.08 -4.15 12.25
CA THR A 50 -8.35 -2.91 12.57
C THR A 50 -7.58 -2.40 11.34
N THR A 51 -7.09 -1.16 11.39
CA THR A 51 -6.12 -0.65 10.42
C THR A 51 -4.85 -0.26 11.14
N ALA A 52 -3.70 -0.66 10.59
CA ALA A 52 -2.37 -0.28 11.04
C ALA A 52 -1.84 0.94 10.27
N VAL A 53 -2.45 1.30 9.13
CA VAL A 53 -2.02 2.45 8.31
C VAL A 53 -2.28 3.76 9.06
N PRO A 54 -1.26 4.61 9.27
CA PRO A 54 -1.45 5.89 9.96
C PRO A 54 -2.36 6.84 9.18
N ALA A 55 -3.35 7.44 9.85
CA ALA A 55 -4.32 8.36 9.23
C ALA A 55 -3.71 9.62 8.58
N GLY A 56 -2.46 9.97 8.92
CA GLY A 56 -1.74 11.12 8.37
C GLY A 56 -0.75 10.79 7.26
N LEU A 57 -0.58 9.51 6.90
CA LEU A 57 0.29 9.11 5.79
C LEU A 57 -0.27 9.70 4.49
N ARG A 58 0.61 10.28 3.67
CA ARG A 58 0.25 10.83 2.35
C ARG A 58 1.07 10.14 1.27
N VAL A 59 0.57 10.21 0.05
CA VAL A 59 1.25 9.72 -1.15
C VAL A 59 1.33 10.83 -2.21
N ASP A 60 2.52 10.97 -2.76
CA ASP A 60 2.93 11.92 -3.77
C ASP A 60 3.42 11.16 -5.02
N PRO A 61 3.42 11.82 -6.19
CA PRO A 61 3.93 11.20 -7.41
C PRO A 61 5.43 10.92 -7.32
N SER A 62 5.93 10.11 -8.26
CA SER A 62 7.37 9.92 -8.49
C SER A 62 8.09 11.25 -8.72
N ARG A 63 9.37 11.28 -8.38
CA ARG A 63 10.31 12.36 -8.71
C ARG A 63 11.13 12.01 -9.95
N ASP A 64 11.80 13.01 -10.49
CA ASP A 64 12.79 12.81 -11.55
C ASP A 64 13.87 11.80 -11.09
N GLY A 65 14.11 10.79 -11.92
CA GLY A 65 15.07 9.71 -11.64
C GLY A 65 14.50 8.54 -10.85
N ASP A 66 13.24 8.61 -10.38
CA ASP A 66 12.57 7.43 -9.84
C ASP A 66 12.24 6.43 -10.95
N PRO A 67 12.32 5.12 -10.65
CA PRO A 67 11.78 4.11 -11.55
C PRO A 67 10.29 4.32 -11.82
N ALA A 68 9.85 3.93 -13.02
CA ALA A 68 8.46 4.04 -13.44
C ALA A 68 7.51 3.36 -12.44
N GLY A 69 6.38 4.02 -12.16
CA GLY A 69 5.37 3.53 -11.21
C GLY A 69 5.72 3.73 -9.74
N THR A 70 6.80 4.46 -9.42
CA THR A 70 7.10 4.83 -8.04
C THR A 70 6.01 5.73 -7.45
N LEU A 71 5.58 5.39 -6.23
CA LEU A 71 4.78 6.25 -5.38
C LEU A 71 5.62 6.68 -4.18
N ARG A 72 5.60 7.97 -3.83
CA ARG A 72 6.36 8.49 -2.69
C ARG A 72 5.48 8.74 -1.49
N LEU A 73 5.82 8.12 -0.38
CA LEU A 73 5.16 8.31 0.89
C LEU A 73 5.68 9.58 1.58
N SER A 74 4.85 10.18 2.43
CA SER A 74 5.26 11.32 3.28
C SER A 74 6.18 10.94 4.45
N SER A 75 6.43 9.64 4.64
CA SER A 75 7.35 9.05 5.61
C SER A 75 8.20 8.01 4.90
N GLN A 76 9.37 7.66 5.45
CA GLN A 76 10.13 6.54 4.90
C GLN A 76 9.29 5.25 5.03
N PRO A 77 9.20 4.40 3.99
CA PRO A 77 8.50 3.12 4.08
C PRO A 77 8.96 2.28 5.28
N GLU A 78 10.26 2.26 5.56
CA GLU A 78 10.89 1.55 6.68
C GLU A 78 10.59 2.14 8.07
N ASP A 79 10.09 3.38 8.16
CA ASP A 79 9.65 3.99 9.42
C ASP A 79 8.21 3.58 9.78
N LEU A 80 7.45 3.00 8.83
CA LEU A 80 6.17 2.40 9.13
C LEU A 80 6.37 1.09 9.88
N SER A 81 5.41 0.73 10.73
CA SER A 81 5.39 -0.64 11.27
C SER A 81 5.31 -1.65 10.12
N ALA A 82 5.94 -2.82 10.28
CA ALA A 82 5.92 -3.85 9.24
C ALA A 82 4.49 -4.23 8.82
N GLU A 83 3.56 -4.26 9.78
CA GLU A 83 2.14 -4.49 9.53
C GLU A 83 1.47 -3.37 8.73
N ALA A 84 1.75 -2.10 9.04
CA ALA A 84 1.24 -0.96 8.29
C ALA A 84 1.76 -0.93 6.84
N LEU A 85 3.06 -1.18 6.66
CA LEU A 85 3.67 -1.24 5.33
C LEU A 85 3.10 -2.41 4.51
N ALA A 86 2.99 -3.61 5.09
CA ALA A 86 2.40 -4.76 4.43
C ALA A 86 0.92 -4.54 4.07
N GLN A 87 0.14 -3.95 4.98
CA GLN A 87 -1.27 -3.62 4.73
C GLN A 87 -1.42 -2.64 3.56
N LEU A 88 -0.56 -1.61 3.49
CA LEU A 88 -0.54 -0.64 2.40
C LEU A 88 -0.16 -1.30 1.07
N VAL A 89 0.94 -2.07 1.04
CA VAL A 89 1.42 -2.77 -0.16
C VAL A 89 0.36 -3.72 -0.69
N CYS A 90 -0.25 -4.52 0.17
CA CYS A 90 -1.31 -5.43 -0.24
C CYS A 90 -2.56 -4.69 -0.73
N THR A 91 -2.89 -3.53 -0.16
CA THR A 91 -3.99 -2.72 -0.66
C THR A 91 -3.70 -2.15 -2.05
N TYR A 92 -2.49 -1.65 -2.29
CA TYR A 92 -2.10 -1.14 -3.62
C TYR A 92 -1.99 -2.25 -4.66
N ALA A 93 -1.58 -3.46 -4.26
CA ALA A 93 -1.49 -4.61 -5.15
C ALA A 93 -2.84 -5.08 -5.73
N GLU A 94 -3.98 -4.61 -5.21
CA GLU A 94 -5.31 -4.87 -5.79
C GLU A 94 -5.59 -4.01 -7.04
N SER A 95 -4.74 -3.02 -7.34
CA SER A 95 -4.85 -2.21 -8.55
C SER A 95 -3.65 -2.45 -9.47
N GLU A 96 -3.92 -3.02 -10.66
CA GLU A 96 -2.89 -3.28 -11.68
C GLU A 96 -2.15 -2.00 -12.10
N SER A 97 -2.79 -0.84 -12.02
CA SER A 97 -2.18 0.46 -12.34
C SER A 97 -1.02 0.85 -11.40
N LEU A 98 -0.99 0.28 -10.19
CA LEU A 98 0.01 0.56 -9.15
C LEU A 98 1.10 -0.52 -9.05
N VAL A 99 0.99 -1.58 -9.86
CA VAL A 99 1.91 -2.71 -9.82
C VAL A 99 2.87 -2.66 -11.01
N ARG A 100 4.16 -2.78 -10.73
CA ARG A 100 5.24 -2.88 -11.72
C ARG A 100 6.11 -4.09 -11.44
N ASP A 101 6.27 -4.93 -12.46
CA ASP A 101 6.96 -6.22 -12.38
C ASP A 101 6.51 -7.09 -11.20
N GLY A 102 5.20 -7.07 -10.92
CA GLY A 102 4.60 -7.82 -9.80
C GLY A 102 4.83 -7.22 -8.42
N SER A 103 5.41 -6.02 -8.33
CA SER A 103 5.68 -5.32 -7.08
C SER A 103 5.04 -3.93 -7.02
N VAL A 104 4.77 -3.44 -5.81
CA VAL A 104 4.45 -2.04 -5.56
C VAL A 104 5.75 -1.31 -5.23
N VAL A 105 6.06 -0.26 -5.99
CA VAL A 105 7.31 0.50 -5.82
C VAL A 105 7.07 1.72 -4.95
N LEU A 106 7.64 1.73 -3.73
CA LEU A 106 7.47 2.81 -2.77
C LEU A 106 8.80 3.49 -2.45
N GLY A 107 8.80 4.81 -2.46
CA GLY A 107 9.87 5.66 -1.92
C GLY A 107 9.37 6.48 -0.73
N GLY A 108 10.29 7.03 0.07
CA GLY A 108 9.96 8.00 1.10
C GLY A 108 10.22 9.45 0.67
N PRO A 109 10.13 10.41 1.61
CA PRO A 109 10.35 11.82 1.30
C PRO A 109 11.83 12.18 1.11
N GLY A 110 12.77 11.36 1.60
CA GLY A 110 14.21 11.58 1.46
C GLY A 110 14.79 11.14 0.11
N ASP A 111 16.12 11.04 0.08
CA ASP A 111 16.89 10.70 -1.13
C ASP A 111 17.21 9.21 -1.25
N TYR A 112 16.70 8.38 -0.33
CA TYR A 112 16.84 6.93 -0.43
C TYR A 112 16.10 6.41 -1.66
N PRO A 113 16.69 5.45 -2.40
CA PRO A 113 16.08 4.92 -3.59
C PRO A 113 14.77 4.20 -3.25
N PRO A 114 13.72 4.31 -4.10
CA PRO A 114 12.51 3.52 -3.96
C PRO A 114 12.79 2.02 -3.97
N ARG A 115 11.92 1.25 -3.32
CA ARG A 115 12.02 -0.21 -3.19
C ARG A 115 10.73 -0.88 -3.62
N GLY A 116 10.86 -2.06 -4.19
CA GLY A 116 9.73 -2.92 -4.55
C GLY A 116 9.28 -3.72 -3.35
N TYR A 117 7.97 -3.89 -3.21
CA TYR A 117 7.36 -4.69 -2.17
C TYR A 117 6.34 -5.65 -2.77
N LEU A 118 6.34 -6.88 -2.29
CA LEU A 118 5.50 -7.96 -2.82
C LEU A 118 4.39 -8.28 -1.83
N CYS A 119 3.13 -8.24 -2.30
CA CYS A 119 2.02 -8.78 -1.54
C CYS A 119 1.84 -10.27 -1.84
N THR A 120 2.61 -11.11 -1.15
CA THR A 120 2.51 -12.57 -1.29
C THR A 120 1.46 -13.16 -0.35
N SER A 121 1.06 -14.41 -0.56
CA SER A 121 0.23 -15.16 0.39
C SER A 121 0.88 -15.24 1.79
N GLN A 122 2.22 -15.29 1.85
CA GLN A 122 2.96 -15.28 3.12
C GLN A 122 2.84 -13.91 3.81
N THR A 123 3.04 -12.81 3.08
CA THR A 123 2.84 -11.44 3.59
C THR A 123 1.42 -11.25 4.11
N LYS A 124 0.40 -11.75 3.40
CA LYS A 124 -1.00 -11.69 3.88
C LYS A 124 -1.20 -12.48 5.17
N SER A 125 -0.54 -13.63 5.31
CA SER A 125 -0.68 -14.50 6.48
C SER A 125 0.17 -14.06 7.67
N ARG A 126 1.27 -13.34 7.41
CA ARG A 126 2.27 -12.84 8.36
C ARG A 126 2.79 -11.48 7.87
N PRO A 127 2.14 -10.37 8.25
CA PRO A 127 2.48 -9.04 7.75
C PRO A 127 3.93 -8.61 8.05
N GLY A 128 4.52 -9.16 9.12
CA GLY A 128 5.94 -8.97 9.45
C GLY A 128 6.93 -9.58 8.45
N ASP A 129 6.49 -10.55 7.64
CA ASP A 129 7.30 -11.21 6.61
C ASP A 129 7.06 -10.55 5.23
N LEU A 130 7.09 -9.21 5.17
CA LEU A 130 6.94 -8.49 3.91
C LEU A 130 8.15 -8.73 3.01
N ALA A 131 7.90 -9.29 1.83
CA ALA A 131 8.95 -9.63 0.88
C ALA A 131 9.26 -8.45 -0.06
N THR A 132 10.53 -8.33 -0.43
CA THR A 132 11.02 -7.46 -1.51
C THR A 132 11.49 -8.35 -2.68
N PRO A 133 11.36 -7.92 -3.95
CA PRO A 133 11.90 -8.67 -5.07
C PRO A 133 13.44 -8.66 -5.04
N ASP A 134 14.07 -9.66 -5.66
CA ASP A 134 15.53 -9.81 -5.72
C ASP A 134 16.22 -8.65 -6.45
N ALA A 135 15.52 -8.01 -7.40
CA ALA A 135 15.92 -6.75 -8.04
C ALA A 135 14.70 -6.00 -8.57
N LEU A 136 14.67 -4.68 -8.41
CA LEU A 136 13.79 -3.80 -9.19
C LEU A 136 14.39 -3.62 -10.58
N ARG A 137 13.60 -3.80 -11.64
CA ARG A 137 14.00 -3.32 -12.97
C ARG A 137 13.81 -1.80 -13.00
N LEU A 138 14.86 -1.10 -13.38
CA LEU A 138 14.90 0.36 -13.55
C LEU A 138 14.88 0.63 -15.05
N ASP A 139 13.74 0.39 -15.71
CA ASP A 139 13.57 0.64 -17.14
C ASP A 139 13.28 2.13 -17.42
#